data_AF-A0A929YCT8-F1
#
_entry.id   AF-A0A929YCT8-F1
#
_cell.length_a   1.000
_cell.length_b   1.000
_cell.length_c   1.000
_cell.angle_alpha   90.00
_cell.angle_beta   90.00
_cell.angle_gamma   90.00
#
_symmetry.space_group_name_H-M   'P 1'
#
loop_
_entity.id
_entity.type
_entity.pdbx_description
1 polymer ?
#
loop_
_entity_poly.entity_id
_entity_poly.type
_entity_poly.pdbx_seq_one_letter_code
_entity_poly.pdbx_strand_id
1 'polypeptide(L)'
;VMDDGWFGNRNDDEHGLGDWMVNEQKLKGGIRQLTDRIRGLGMKFGIWVEPEMVNPDSDLYREHPDWAIAIPGREPSLFRSQLVLDISRKEVRDEIMDRILKVLHEVEADYVKWDMNRYLSDLGSFALTQERQGELSHRYVLGVYEMQERLVKELPNLLFENCSSGGARFDPGMLYYSPQIWTSDDTDAIERLKIQEGTALVYPLSTMGAHVSKVPNEQVGRICPIATRANVALAGSFGYELDITKMTVEEKEEIPKQIRMYHRFRKLTMEGDYYRIASWSAERPFDVWMIVSKDRKEALVTYVQVLGRPQTGAERIRLRGLDPDTGYHMETVSGKMLPSTSSLRYGDDLMNDGMLFPALGDFESLVLYLRAERADV
;
A
#
# COMPACT_ATOMS: atom_id res chain seq x y z
N VAL A 1 -3.30 -6.27 -10.49
CA VAL A 1 -3.16 -7.38 -9.52
C VAL A 1 -4.50 -8.07 -9.42
N MET A 2 -4.53 -9.40 -9.45
CA MET A 2 -5.73 -10.19 -9.17
C MET A 2 -5.78 -10.46 -7.66
N ASP A 3 -6.79 -9.90 -7.00
CA ASP A 3 -6.97 -10.00 -5.55
C ASP A 3 -7.75 -11.29 -5.17
N ASP A 4 -8.29 -11.40 -3.95
CA ASP A 4 -8.96 -12.59 -3.41
C ASP A 4 -10.05 -13.17 -4.35
N GLY A 5 -10.27 -14.48 -4.27
CA GLY A 5 -11.35 -15.19 -4.96
C GLY A 5 -10.95 -16.02 -6.18
N TRP A 6 -9.67 -16.09 -6.53
CA TRP A 6 -9.20 -16.82 -7.72
C TRP A 6 -8.99 -18.33 -7.51
N PHE A 7 -9.02 -18.81 -6.26
CA PHE A 7 -8.64 -20.16 -5.86
C PHE A 7 -9.80 -20.97 -5.26
N GLY A 8 -9.62 -22.30 -5.19
CA GLY A 8 -10.54 -23.24 -4.54
C GLY A 8 -12.01 -22.99 -4.90
N ASN A 9 -12.89 -23.01 -3.89
CA ASN A 9 -14.28 -22.58 -4.01
C ASN A 9 -14.54 -21.20 -3.38
N ARG A 10 -13.54 -20.30 -3.42
CA ARG A 10 -13.55 -18.99 -2.75
C ARG A 10 -14.54 -18.02 -3.39
N ASN A 11 -15.83 -18.10 -3.07
CA ASN A 11 -16.89 -17.19 -3.58
C ASN A 11 -17.27 -16.08 -2.60
N ASP A 12 -16.84 -16.23 -1.36
CA ASP A 12 -16.98 -15.34 -0.22
C ASP A 12 -15.77 -15.57 0.72
N ASP A 13 -15.76 -14.98 1.90
CA ASP A 13 -14.68 -15.13 2.88
C ASP A 13 -14.80 -16.38 3.78
N GLU A 14 -15.84 -17.20 3.61
CA GLU A 14 -16.14 -18.37 4.45
C GLU A 14 -15.49 -19.67 3.95
N HIS A 15 -15.01 -19.70 2.70
CA HIS A 15 -14.57 -20.93 2.03
C HIS A 15 -13.17 -20.81 1.41
N GLY A 16 -12.49 -21.95 1.22
CA GLY A 16 -11.38 -22.10 0.27
C GLY A 16 -9.97 -21.68 0.71
N LEU A 17 -9.77 -20.95 1.81
CA LEU A 17 -8.41 -20.71 2.33
C LEU A 17 -7.74 -22.03 2.70
N GLY A 18 -6.48 -22.20 2.27
CA GLY A 18 -5.72 -23.45 2.33
C GLY A 18 -5.72 -24.24 1.02
N ASP A 19 -6.73 -24.03 0.16
CA ASP A 19 -6.90 -24.72 -1.12
C ASP A 19 -6.38 -23.86 -2.29
N TRP A 20 -5.06 -23.69 -2.34
CA TRP A 20 -4.36 -22.86 -3.35
C TRP A 20 -4.27 -23.52 -4.73
N MET A 21 -5.42 -23.91 -5.30
CA MET A 21 -5.57 -24.31 -6.70
C MET A 21 -6.50 -23.34 -7.45
N VAL A 22 -6.26 -23.13 -8.74
CA VAL A 22 -7.04 -22.21 -9.57
C VAL A 22 -8.52 -22.63 -9.65
N ASN A 23 -9.43 -21.69 -9.43
CA ASN A 23 -10.85 -21.90 -9.66
C ASN A 23 -11.17 -21.77 -11.16
N GLU A 24 -11.20 -22.89 -11.88
CA GLU A 24 -11.50 -22.92 -13.31
C GLU A 24 -12.97 -22.63 -13.66
N GLN A 25 -13.89 -22.65 -12.68
CA GLN A 25 -15.26 -22.22 -12.93
C GLN A 25 -15.33 -20.71 -13.18
N LYS A 26 -14.54 -19.94 -12.43
CA LYS A 26 -14.36 -18.49 -12.62
C LYS A 26 -13.41 -18.19 -13.78
N LEU A 27 -12.25 -18.86 -13.79
CA LEU A 27 -11.18 -18.66 -14.76
C LEU A 27 -11.24 -19.77 -15.82
N LYS A 28 -12.30 -19.73 -16.65
CA LYS A 28 -12.48 -20.69 -17.74
C LYS A 28 -11.26 -20.66 -18.68
N GLY A 29 -10.61 -21.81 -18.86
CA GLY A 29 -9.37 -21.92 -19.62
C GLY A 29 -8.09 -21.82 -18.78
N GLY A 30 -8.21 -21.77 -17.45
CA GLY A 30 -7.10 -21.71 -16.51
C GLY A 30 -6.52 -20.30 -16.35
N ILE A 31 -5.69 -20.13 -15.32
CA ILE A 31 -5.09 -18.84 -14.99
C ILE A 31 -4.04 -18.41 -16.02
N ARG A 32 -3.33 -19.37 -16.64
CA ARG A 32 -2.29 -19.10 -17.64
C ARG A 32 -2.82 -18.33 -18.85
N GLN A 33 -4.00 -18.68 -19.33
CA GLN A 33 -4.60 -17.98 -20.47
C GLN A 33 -4.89 -16.51 -20.16
N LEU A 34 -5.31 -16.21 -18.93
CA LEU A 34 -5.50 -14.83 -18.47
C LEU A 34 -4.16 -14.10 -18.43
N THR A 35 -3.13 -14.70 -17.84
CA THR A 35 -1.83 -14.04 -17.68
C THR A 35 -1.14 -13.81 -19.01
N ASP A 36 -1.21 -14.76 -19.95
CA ASP A 36 -0.67 -14.60 -21.31
C ASP A 36 -1.34 -13.43 -22.05
N ARG A 37 -2.66 -13.25 -21.89
CA ARG A 37 -3.38 -12.11 -22.46
C ARG A 37 -2.96 -10.78 -21.83
N ILE A 38 -2.79 -10.74 -20.50
CA ILE A 38 -2.32 -9.55 -19.78
C ILE A 38 -0.91 -9.17 -20.24
N ARG A 39 -0.02 -10.15 -20.38
CA ARG A 39 1.34 -9.96 -20.91
C ARG A 39 1.34 -9.51 -22.37
N GLY A 40 0.45 -10.05 -23.19
CA GLY A 40 0.24 -9.62 -24.58
C GLY A 40 -0.18 -8.15 -24.71
N LEU A 41 -0.75 -7.56 -23.66
CA LEU A 41 -1.05 -6.13 -23.56
C LEU A 41 0.12 -5.28 -23.04
N GLY A 42 1.28 -5.90 -22.77
CA GLY A 42 2.46 -5.22 -22.24
C GLY A 42 2.42 -4.96 -20.73
N MET A 43 1.53 -5.64 -19.99
CA MET A 43 1.39 -5.48 -18.54
C MET A 43 2.07 -6.63 -17.78
N LYS A 44 2.57 -6.30 -16.58
CA LYS A 44 2.98 -7.28 -15.58
C LYS A 44 1.76 -7.92 -14.90
N PHE A 45 1.91 -9.13 -14.41
CA PHE A 45 0.87 -9.84 -13.66
C PHE A 45 1.23 -9.96 -12.17
N GLY A 46 0.24 -9.75 -11.31
CA GLY A 46 0.40 -9.93 -9.88
C GLY A 46 -0.83 -10.60 -9.26
N ILE A 47 -0.64 -11.31 -8.16
CA ILE A 47 -1.66 -12.16 -7.53
C ILE A 47 -1.64 -12.05 -6.00
N TRP A 48 -2.80 -12.24 -5.38
CA TRP A 48 -2.96 -12.23 -3.92
C TRP A 48 -2.91 -13.65 -3.33
N VAL A 49 -2.36 -13.80 -2.12
CA VAL A 49 -2.37 -15.02 -1.30
C VAL A 49 -2.52 -14.69 0.18
N GLU A 50 -3.04 -15.61 0.99
CA GLU A 50 -3.12 -15.51 2.47
C GLU A 50 -2.63 -16.82 3.12
N PRO A 51 -1.33 -17.11 3.05
CA PRO A 51 -0.78 -18.46 3.25
C PRO A 51 -0.91 -18.99 4.69
N GLU A 52 -1.18 -18.10 5.64
CA GLU A 52 -1.19 -18.39 7.06
C GLU A 52 -2.56 -18.93 7.54
N MET A 53 -3.55 -18.99 6.67
CA MET A 53 -4.95 -19.22 7.04
C MET A 53 -5.55 -20.46 6.38
N VAL A 54 -6.58 -20.97 7.02
CA VAL A 54 -7.38 -22.08 6.51
C VAL A 54 -8.85 -21.88 6.87
N ASN A 55 -9.78 -22.15 5.95
CA ASN A 55 -11.20 -22.18 6.28
C ASN A 55 -11.58 -23.58 6.80
N PRO A 56 -12.50 -23.70 7.79
CA PRO A 56 -13.06 -24.99 8.15
C PRO A 56 -13.70 -25.72 6.95
N ASP A 57 -14.30 -24.97 6.03
CA ASP A 57 -14.73 -25.48 4.73
C ASP A 57 -13.61 -25.34 3.67
N SER A 58 -12.59 -26.17 3.83
CA SER A 58 -11.52 -26.42 2.85
C SER A 58 -11.17 -27.90 2.83
N ASP A 59 -10.65 -28.38 1.70
CA ASP A 59 -10.14 -29.75 1.60
C ASP A 59 -8.94 -29.93 2.53
N LEU A 60 -8.05 -28.93 2.62
CA LEU A 60 -6.93 -28.95 3.55
C LEU A 60 -7.35 -29.17 5.01
N TYR A 61 -8.37 -28.46 5.51
CA TYR A 61 -8.82 -28.63 6.89
C TYR A 61 -9.52 -29.98 7.12
N ARG A 62 -10.26 -30.48 6.13
CA ARG A 62 -10.88 -31.81 6.20
C ARG A 62 -9.85 -32.93 6.30
N GLU A 63 -8.75 -32.80 5.56
CA GLU A 63 -7.64 -33.78 5.56
C GLU A 63 -6.75 -33.65 6.80
N HIS A 64 -6.51 -32.41 7.23
CA HIS A 64 -5.56 -32.08 8.30
C HIS A 64 -6.14 -31.08 9.32
N PRO A 65 -7.18 -31.46 10.10
CA PRO A 65 -7.78 -30.55 11.07
C PRO A 65 -6.80 -30.18 12.21
N ASP A 66 -5.79 -31.02 12.48
CA ASP A 66 -4.74 -30.78 13.48
C ASP A 66 -3.69 -29.75 13.03
N TRP A 67 -3.75 -29.28 11.78
CA TRP A 67 -2.86 -28.25 11.27
C TRP A 67 -3.30 -26.84 11.64
N ALA A 68 -4.52 -26.63 12.14
CA ALA A 68 -4.92 -25.35 12.69
C ALA A 68 -4.42 -25.18 14.14
N ILE A 69 -4.04 -23.95 14.51
CA ILE A 69 -3.82 -23.56 15.90
C ILE A 69 -5.14 -23.70 16.65
N ALA A 70 -5.17 -24.58 17.65
CA ALA A 70 -6.32 -24.81 18.49
C ALA A 70 -5.91 -25.44 19.83
N ILE A 71 -6.71 -25.19 20.86
CA ILE A 71 -6.54 -25.83 22.18
C ILE A 71 -7.25 -27.19 22.15
N PRO A 72 -6.55 -28.31 22.40
CA PRO A 72 -7.18 -29.64 22.40
C PRO A 72 -8.42 -29.71 23.30
N GLY A 73 -9.53 -30.20 22.74
CA GLY A 73 -10.80 -30.33 23.44
C GLY A 73 -11.61 -29.03 23.57
N ARG A 74 -11.24 -27.97 22.86
CA ARG A 74 -12.01 -26.72 22.77
C ARG A 74 -12.38 -26.41 21.33
N GLU A 75 -13.59 -25.91 21.13
CA GLU A 75 -14.02 -25.34 19.85
C GLU A 75 -13.17 -24.08 19.56
N PRO A 76 -12.52 -23.98 18.40
CA PRO A 76 -11.68 -22.84 18.07
C PRO A 76 -12.51 -21.62 17.68
N SER A 77 -12.03 -20.42 18.02
CA SER A 77 -12.73 -19.18 17.68
C SER A 77 -12.50 -18.82 16.21
N LEU A 78 -13.58 -18.59 15.47
CA LEU A 78 -13.53 -18.05 14.11
C LEU A 78 -13.51 -16.53 14.14
N PHE A 79 -12.68 -15.94 13.29
CA PHE A 79 -12.72 -14.52 12.93
C PHE A 79 -12.64 -14.45 11.41
N ARG A 80 -13.56 -13.72 10.78
CA ARG A 80 -13.72 -13.73 9.32
C ARG A 80 -13.82 -15.16 8.74
N SER A 81 -14.53 -16.03 9.47
CA SER A 81 -14.81 -17.43 9.08
C SER A 81 -13.60 -18.33 8.77
N GLN A 82 -12.39 -17.92 9.15
CA GLN A 82 -11.15 -18.67 8.94
C GLN A 82 -10.49 -19.06 10.26
N LEU A 83 -9.46 -19.90 10.23
CA LEU A 83 -8.56 -20.29 11.33
C LEU A 83 -7.11 -20.00 10.93
N VAL A 84 -6.19 -19.99 11.91
CA VAL A 84 -4.76 -19.80 11.68
C VAL A 84 -4.06 -21.16 11.60
N LEU A 85 -3.25 -21.38 10.57
CA LEU A 85 -2.42 -22.57 10.44
C LEU A 85 -1.27 -22.57 11.45
N ASP A 86 -0.96 -23.74 12.02
CA ASP A 86 0.19 -23.97 12.88
C ASP A 86 1.46 -24.11 12.04
N ILE A 87 1.89 -22.98 11.47
CA ILE A 87 3.12 -22.87 10.71
C ILE A 87 4.38 -22.96 11.59
N SER A 88 4.27 -23.27 12.89
CA SER A 88 5.42 -23.72 13.67
C SER A 88 5.95 -25.09 13.20
N ARG A 89 5.06 -25.87 12.56
CA ARG A 89 5.31 -27.20 11.99
C ARG A 89 5.83 -27.09 10.56
N LYS A 90 6.92 -27.81 10.25
CA LYS A 90 7.59 -27.70 8.94
C LYS A 90 6.73 -28.24 7.82
N GLU A 91 6.04 -29.36 8.05
CA GLU A 91 5.16 -30.01 7.08
C GLU A 91 4.01 -29.10 6.64
N VAL A 92 3.48 -28.27 7.55
CA VAL A 92 2.43 -27.29 7.24
C VAL A 92 2.98 -26.19 6.34
N ARG A 93 4.17 -25.66 6.68
CA ARG A 93 4.85 -24.63 5.88
C ARG A 93 5.18 -25.13 4.47
N ASP A 94 5.75 -26.33 4.37
CA ASP A 94 6.16 -26.92 3.11
C ASP A 94 4.96 -27.11 2.17
N GLU A 95 3.88 -27.74 2.65
CA GLU A 95 2.68 -28.03 1.84
C GLU A 95 2.04 -26.74 1.31
N ILE A 96 1.84 -25.73 2.17
CA ILE A 96 1.26 -24.46 1.76
C ILE A 96 2.14 -23.75 0.74
N MET A 97 3.45 -23.66 1.01
CA MET A 97 4.37 -22.99 0.10
C MET A 97 4.46 -23.72 -1.23
N ASP A 98 4.49 -25.05 -1.25
CA ASP A 98 4.53 -25.84 -2.48
C ASP A 98 3.30 -25.57 -3.36
N ARG A 99 2.10 -25.53 -2.76
CA ARG A 99 0.86 -25.19 -3.50
C ARG A 99 0.91 -23.78 -4.08
N ILE A 100 1.32 -22.79 -3.29
CA ILE A 100 1.38 -21.39 -3.73
C ILE A 100 2.45 -21.20 -4.80
N LEU A 101 3.68 -21.68 -4.56
CA LEU A 101 4.80 -21.52 -5.48
C LEU A 101 4.51 -22.19 -6.82
N LYS A 102 3.82 -23.34 -6.83
CA LYS A 102 3.35 -23.98 -8.06
C LYS A 102 2.51 -23.02 -8.91
N VAL A 103 1.53 -22.33 -8.30
CA VAL A 103 0.71 -21.34 -9.01
C VAL A 103 1.54 -20.15 -9.45
N LEU A 104 2.41 -19.61 -8.58
CA LEU A 104 3.26 -18.46 -8.91
C LEU A 104 4.19 -18.76 -10.10
N HIS A 105 4.72 -19.97 -10.20
CA HIS A 105 5.48 -20.43 -11.36
C HIS A 105 4.61 -20.60 -12.61
N GLU A 106 3.41 -21.19 -12.47
CA GLU A 106 2.47 -21.37 -13.60
C GLU A 106 2.13 -20.04 -14.26
N VAL A 107 1.85 -19.01 -13.46
CA VAL A 107 1.47 -17.68 -13.94
C VAL A 107 2.64 -16.77 -14.27
N GLU A 108 3.87 -17.22 -14.02
CA GLU A 108 5.08 -16.41 -14.09
C GLU A 108 4.90 -15.08 -13.33
N ALA A 109 4.51 -15.13 -12.05
CA ALA A 109 4.13 -13.92 -11.32
C ALA A 109 5.25 -12.85 -11.30
N ASP A 110 4.90 -11.59 -11.58
CA ASP A 110 5.80 -10.43 -11.40
C ASP A 110 5.63 -9.78 -10.02
N TYR A 111 4.50 -10.01 -9.37
CA TYR A 111 4.13 -9.43 -8.09
C TYR A 111 3.27 -10.38 -7.25
N VAL A 112 3.46 -10.38 -5.93
CA VAL A 112 2.58 -11.06 -5.00
C VAL A 112 2.20 -10.15 -3.83
N LYS A 113 0.91 -10.12 -3.48
CA LYS A 113 0.39 -9.53 -2.25
C LYS A 113 0.14 -10.67 -1.25
N TRP A 114 0.91 -10.71 -0.18
CA TRP A 114 0.77 -11.71 0.89
C TRP A 114 0.00 -11.09 2.04
N ASP A 115 -1.16 -11.65 2.36
CA ASP A 115 -2.07 -11.10 3.34
C ASP A 115 -2.22 -11.97 4.58
N MET A 116 -2.83 -11.41 5.62
CA MET A 116 -3.12 -12.06 6.90
C MET A 116 -4.21 -11.27 7.63
N ASN A 117 -5.42 -11.82 7.66
CA ASN A 117 -6.63 -11.09 8.01
C ASN A 117 -7.26 -11.47 9.35
N ARG A 118 -6.50 -12.08 10.26
CA ARG A 118 -6.95 -12.31 11.65
C ARG A 118 -5.80 -12.41 12.63
N TYR A 119 -6.04 -12.01 13.88
CA TYR A 119 -5.09 -12.25 14.97
C TYR A 119 -5.04 -13.72 15.39
N LEU A 120 -3.91 -14.13 15.99
CA LEU A 120 -3.79 -15.41 16.66
C LEU A 120 -4.71 -15.41 17.90
N SER A 121 -5.54 -16.45 18.01
CA SER A 121 -6.33 -16.77 19.20
C SER A 121 -6.16 -18.25 19.51
N ASP A 122 -6.75 -18.71 20.63
CA ASP A 122 -6.82 -20.14 20.96
C ASP A 122 -5.46 -20.85 20.88
N LEU A 123 -4.41 -20.20 21.40
CA LEU A 123 -3.02 -20.61 21.24
C LEU A 123 -2.75 -22.01 21.83
N GLY A 124 -2.83 -23.01 20.96
CA GLY A 124 -2.46 -24.39 21.22
C GLY A 124 -1.96 -25.05 19.94
N SER A 125 -0.95 -25.90 20.07
CA SER A 125 -0.41 -26.70 18.98
C SER A 125 -0.50 -28.18 19.33
N PHE A 126 -1.02 -28.99 18.42
CA PHE A 126 -1.04 -30.46 18.56
C PHE A 126 0.36 -31.09 18.48
N ALA A 127 1.35 -30.35 17.95
CA ALA A 127 2.72 -30.84 17.78
C ALA A 127 3.65 -30.49 18.96
N LEU A 128 3.23 -29.61 19.87
CA LEU A 128 4.02 -29.19 21.03
C LEU A 128 3.61 -29.93 22.30
N THR A 129 4.59 -30.27 23.14
CA THR A 129 4.32 -30.79 24.49
C THR A 129 3.75 -29.68 25.38
N GLN A 130 3.11 -30.06 26.49
CA GLN A 130 2.47 -29.12 27.42
C GLN A 130 3.42 -28.03 27.90
N GLU A 131 4.68 -28.37 28.16
CA GLU A 131 5.72 -27.45 28.66
C GLU A 131 6.17 -26.44 27.60
N ARG A 132 5.91 -26.74 26.32
CA ARG A 132 6.43 -25.99 25.17
C ARG A 132 5.36 -25.17 24.46
N GLN A 133 4.10 -25.25 24.89
CA GLN A 133 3.01 -24.45 24.33
C GLN A 133 3.29 -22.94 24.38
N GLY A 134 4.04 -22.47 25.39
CA GLY A 134 4.47 -21.07 25.50
C GLY A 134 5.44 -20.61 24.40
N GLU A 135 6.03 -21.53 23.63
CA GLU A 135 6.92 -21.21 22.50
C GLU A 135 6.15 -20.90 21.21
N LEU A 136 4.84 -21.26 21.13
CA LEU A 136 4.08 -21.33 19.89
C LEU A 136 4.06 -19.99 19.12
N SER A 137 3.75 -18.88 19.79
CA SER A 137 3.65 -17.57 19.13
C SER A 137 4.99 -17.14 18.51
N HIS A 138 6.11 -17.38 19.19
CA HIS A 138 7.42 -17.08 18.64
C HIS A 138 7.80 -18.03 17.49
N ARG A 139 7.53 -19.34 17.64
CA ARG A 139 7.75 -20.32 16.58
C ARG A 139 6.92 -20.05 15.33
N TYR A 140 5.69 -19.57 15.51
CA TYR A 140 4.84 -19.12 14.42
C TYR A 140 5.51 -18.00 13.61
N VAL A 141 6.03 -16.97 14.29
CA VAL A 141 6.74 -15.86 13.62
C VAL A 141 8.00 -16.33 12.90
N LEU A 142 8.77 -17.25 13.50
CA LEU A 142 9.91 -17.88 12.82
C LEU A 142 9.45 -18.65 11.57
N GLY A 143 8.29 -19.32 11.64
CA GLY A 143 7.66 -19.97 10.51
C GLY A 143 7.31 -19.00 9.37
N VAL A 144 6.72 -17.85 9.70
CA VAL A 144 6.45 -16.78 8.72
C VAL A 144 7.73 -16.35 8.02
N TYR A 145 8.80 -16.10 8.79
CA TYR A 145 10.10 -15.70 8.24
C TYR A 145 10.72 -16.78 7.34
N GLU A 146 10.64 -18.06 7.72
CA GLU A 146 11.11 -19.15 6.86
C GLU A 146 10.33 -19.24 5.54
N MET A 147 9.01 -19.05 5.57
CA MET A 147 8.19 -19.08 4.36
C MET A 147 8.49 -17.88 3.45
N GLN A 148 8.64 -16.67 4.00
CA GLN A 148 9.01 -15.48 3.23
C GLN A 148 10.45 -15.58 2.67
N GLU A 149 11.40 -16.11 3.45
CA GLU A 149 12.77 -16.39 2.99
C GLU A 149 12.78 -17.36 1.81
N ARG A 150 11.92 -18.40 1.87
CA ARG A 150 11.75 -19.36 0.76
C ARG A 150 11.22 -18.66 -0.49
N LEU A 151 10.18 -17.83 -0.35
CA LEU A 151 9.58 -17.09 -1.47
C LEU A 151 10.61 -16.21 -2.20
N VAL A 152 11.35 -15.37 -1.47
CA VAL A 152 12.32 -14.44 -2.08
C VAL A 152 13.54 -15.15 -2.68
N LYS A 153 13.90 -16.33 -2.17
CA LYS A 153 14.97 -17.16 -2.74
C LYS A 153 14.56 -17.87 -4.02
N GLU A 154 13.36 -18.43 -4.06
CA GLU A 154 12.86 -19.17 -5.23
C GLU A 154 12.43 -18.22 -6.35
N LEU A 155 11.92 -17.03 -6.01
CA LEU A 155 11.42 -16.04 -6.96
C LEU A 155 12.11 -14.67 -6.75
N PRO A 156 13.43 -14.54 -6.99
CA PRO A 156 14.19 -13.33 -6.65
C PRO A 156 13.81 -12.08 -7.47
N ASN A 157 13.08 -12.25 -8.58
CA ASN A 157 12.60 -11.16 -9.41
C ASN A 157 11.15 -10.74 -9.11
N LEU A 158 10.47 -11.44 -8.19
CA LEU A 158 9.11 -11.16 -7.78
C LEU A 158 9.09 -9.90 -6.89
N LEU A 159 8.24 -8.93 -7.21
CA LEU A 159 7.94 -7.86 -6.27
C LEU A 159 6.99 -8.37 -5.20
N PHE A 160 7.47 -8.40 -3.96
CA PHE A 160 6.72 -8.90 -2.83
C PHE A 160 6.15 -7.73 -1.99
N GLU A 161 4.84 -7.71 -1.78
CA GLU A 161 4.15 -6.78 -0.87
C GLU A 161 3.45 -7.54 0.26
N ASN A 162 3.84 -7.24 1.51
CA ASN A 162 3.14 -7.76 2.68
C ASN A 162 1.86 -6.95 2.96
N CYS A 163 0.89 -7.61 3.56
CA CYS A 163 -0.40 -7.08 3.96
C CYS A 163 -0.87 -7.82 5.21
N SER A 164 -1.61 -7.13 6.07
CA SER A 164 -2.35 -7.72 7.17
C SER A 164 -3.53 -6.83 7.50
N SER A 165 -4.64 -7.03 6.77
CA SER A 165 -5.81 -6.14 6.77
C SER A 165 -5.39 -4.65 6.70
N GLY A 166 -4.55 -4.34 5.72
CA GLY A 166 -3.74 -3.12 5.73
C GLY A 166 -2.37 -3.32 6.39
N GLY A 167 -1.99 -2.36 7.24
CA GLY A 167 -0.65 -2.25 7.81
C GLY A 167 -0.47 -2.86 9.20
N ALA A 168 -1.26 -3.85 9.63
CA ALA A 168 -1.16 -4.38 11.00
C ALA A 168 0.17 -5.11 11.28
N ARG A 169 0.91 -5.48 10.23
CA ARG A 169 2.30 -6.00 10.27
C ARG A 169 3.26 -5.10 9.48
N PHE A 170 3.12 -3.78 9.64
CA PHE A 170 4.03 -2.80 9.05
C PHE A 170 5.23 -2.58 10.00
N ASP A 171 6.24 -3.44 9.86
CA ASP A 171 7.42 -3.43 10.73
C ASP A 171 8.72 -3.76 9.97
N PRO A 172 9.90 -3.43 10.55
CA PRO A 172 11.18 -3.68 9.90
C PRO A 172 11.47 -5.16 9.63
N GLY A 173 10.88 -6.08 10.41
CA GLY A 173 11.05 -7.52 10.20
C GLY A 173 10.38 -7.97 8.91
N MET A 174 9.18 -7.48 8.63
CA MET A 174 8.51 -7.72 7.34
C MET A 174 9.22 -7.01 6.18
N LEU A 175 9.70 -5.77 6.38
CA LEU A 175 10.41 -5.02 5.34
C LEU A 175 11.76 -5.63 4.92
N TYR A 176 12.33 -6.52 5.72
CA TYR A 176 13.50 -7.31 5.31
C TYR A 176 13.18 -8.19 4.09
N TYR A 177 11.95 -8.71 3.99
CA TYR A 177 11.51 -9.61 2.94
C TYR A 177 10.73 -8.89 1.82
N SER A 178 9.81 -8.00 2.19
CA SER A 178 8.97 -7.26 1.24
C SER A 178 9.40 -5.80 1.18
N PRO A 179 9.86 -5.26 0.03
CA PRO A 179 10.29 -3.86 -0.06
C PRO A 179 9.14 -2.84 0.09
N GLN A 180 7.88 -3.29 0.10
CA GLN A 180 6.71 -2.46 0.35
C GLN A 180 5.61 -3.24 1.09
N ILE A 181 4.73 -2.51 1.77
CA ILE A 181 3.64 -3.06 2.58
C ILE A 181 2.37 -2.25 2.29
N TRP A 182 1.25 -2.94 2.15
CA TRP A 182 -0.06 -2.30 2.05
C TRP A 182 -0.34 -1.52 3.34
N THR A 183 -0.39 -0.19 3.26
CA THR A 183 -0.29 0.64 4.47
C THR A 183 -1.58 0.65 5.30
N SER A 184 -2.74 0.57 4.65
CA SER A 184 -4.05 0.56 5.31
C SER A 184 -5.15 0.22 4.30
N ASP A 185 -6.13 -0.59 4.71
CA ASP A 185 -7.37 -0.80 3.94
C ASP A 185 -8.26 0.45 3.90
N ASP A 186 -8.08 1.36 4.85
CA ASP A 186 -8.62 2.70 4.73
C ASP A 186 -7.86 3.46 3.64
N THR A 187 -8.53 3.62 2.50
CA THR A 187 -8.04 4.32 1.30
C THR A 187 -8.68 5.70 1.13
N ASP A 188 -9.38 6.22 2.15
CA ASP A 188 -9.88 7.58 2.11
C ASP A 188 -8.72 8.58 2.14
N ALA A 189 -8.71 9.54 1.20
CA ALA A 189 -7.59 10.46 1.05
C ALA A 189 -7.31 11.30 2.30
N ILE A 190 -8.31 11.59 3.14
CA ILE A 190 -8.17 12.43 4.33
C ILE A 190 -7.72 11.60 5.54
N GLU A 191 -8.26 10.40 5.74
CA GLU A 191 -7.75 9.48 6.77
C GLU A 191 -6.29 9.09 6.46
N ARG A 192 -5.98 8.87 5.18
CA ARG A 192 -4.62 8.58 4.69
C ARG A 192 -3.60 9.67 5.01
N LEU A 193 -4.00 10.93 5.21
CA LEU A 193 -3.07 12.00 5.62
C LEU A 193 -2.43 11.66 6.97
N LYS A 194 -3.24 11.30 7.96
CA LYS A 194 -2.78 10.95 9.30
C LYS A 194 -2.05 9.62 9.31
N ILE A 195 -2.57 8.63 8.59
CA ILE A 195 -1.96 7.29 8.50
C ILE A 195 -0.57 7.39 7.86
N GLN A 196 -0.44 8.03 6.69
CA GLN A 196 0.83 8.17 6.01
C GLN A 196 1.81 9.07 6.77
N GLU A 197 1.35 10.15 7.42
CA GLU A 197 2.18 10.94 8.34
C GLU A 197 2.77 10.07 9.45
N GLY A 198 1.93 9.29 10.14
CA GLY A 198 2.35 8.44 11.24
C GLY A 198 3.34 7.37 10.79
N THR A 199 3.08 6.72 9.66
CA THR A 199 3.96 5.70 9.08
C THR A 199 5.29 6.30 8.62
N ALA A 200 5.28 7.49 8.01
CA ALA A 200 6.48 8.20 7.54
C ALA A 200 7.42 8.67 8.68
N LEU A 201 6.98 8.59 9.95
CA LEU A 201 7.85 8.87 11.10
C LEU A 201 9.01 7.87 11.20
N VAL A 202 8.79 6.62 10.76
CA VAL A 202 9.76 5.53 10.86
C VAL A 202 10.13 4.96 9.50
N TYR A 203 9.17 4.89 8.58
CA TYR A 203 9.32 4.14 7.33
C TYR A 203 9.43 5.06 6.10
N PRO A 204 10.30 4.75 5.12
CA PRO A 204 10.39 5.51 3.88
C PRO A 204 9.10 5.45 3.06
N LEU A 205 8.79 6.50 2.29
CA LEU A 205 7.60 6.54 1.42
C LEU A 205 7.53 5.38 0.43
N SER A 206 8.68 4.93 -0.08
CA SER A 206 8.77 3.81 -1.01
C SER A 206 8.20 2.50 -0.46
N THR A 207 8.07 2.38 0.87
CA THR A 207 7.56 1.18 1.53
C THR A 207 6.04 1.20 1.71
N MET A 208 5.37 2.32 1.41
CA MET A 208 3.95 2.53 1.73
C MET A 208 3.02 2.36 0.53
N GLY A 209 2.33 1.21 0.44
CA GLY A 209 1.20 0.99 -0.46
C GLY A 209 0.13 2.09 -0.35
N ALA A 210 -0.13 2.81 -1.46
CA ALA A 210 -1.08 3.92 -1.50
C ALA A 210 -1.86 3.95 -2.81
N HIS A 211 -3.15 3.59 -2.75
CA HIS A 211 -4.00 3.50 -3.95
C HIS A 211 -5.07 4.59 -3.99
N VAL A 212 -5.38 5.03 -5.20
CA VAL A 212 -6.61 5.77 -5.49
C VAL A 212 -7.76 4.77 -5.54
N SER A 213 -8.69 4.85 -4.59
CA SER A 213 -9.90 4.02 -4.53
C SER A 213 -11.16 4.79 -4.94
N LYS A 214 -12.31 4.14 -5.05
CA LYS A 214 -13.59 4.77 -5.45
C LYS A 214 -14.17 5.70 -4.36
N VAL A 215 -15.11 6.57 -4.75
CA VAL A 215 -15.90 7.39 -3.82
C VAL A 215 -17.41 7.24 -4.07
N PRO A 216 -18.30 7.39 -3.07
CA PRO A 216 -18.00 7.56 -1.64
C PRO A 216 -17.11 6.43 -1.11
N ASN A 217 -16.12 6.78 -0.29
CA ASN A 217 -15.14 5.82 0.22
C ASN A 217 -15.86 4.68 0.97
N GLU A 218 -15.39 3.45 0.82
CA GLU A 218 -16.09 2.27 1.35
C GLU A 218 -16.00 2.15 2.87
N GLN A 219 -14.93 2.65 3.48
CA GLN A 219 -14.67 2.53 4.91
C GLN A 219 -15.36 3.64 5.71
N VAL A 220 -15.30 4.89 5.24
CA VAL A 220 -15.78 6.07 5.98
C VAL A 220 -16.84 6.89 5.26
N GLY A 221 -17.25 6.52 4.04
CA GLY A 221 -18.32 7.17 3.30
C GLY A 221 -18.00 8.57 2.75
N ARG A 222 -16.74 9.02 2.86
CA ARG A 222 -16.33 10.37 2.45
C ARG A 222 -16.25 10.50 0.92
N ILE A 223 -16.60 11.68 0.42
CA ILE A 223 -16.44 12.05 -0.99
C ILE A 223 -15.26 13.00 -1.10
N CYS A 224 -14.28 12.65 -1.92
CA CYS A 224 -13.06 13.42 -2.12
C CYS A 224 -12.74 13.53 -3.63
N PRO A 225 -12.33 14.70 -4.14
CA PRO A 225 -11.93 14.87 -5.53
C PRO A 225 -10.88 13.84 -5.96
N ILE A 226 -10.98 13.33 -7.20
CA ILE A 226 -10.02 12.35 -7.73
C ILE A 226 -8.58 12.89 -7.74
N ALA A 227 -8.41 14.19 -7.99
CA ALA A 227 -7.12 14.85 -7.93
C ALA A 227 -6.49 14.75 -6.55
N THR A 228 -7.26 14.97 -5.48
CA THR A 228 -6.76 14.85 -4.10
C THR A 228 -6.45 13.43 -3.72
N ARG A 229 -7.31 12.47 -4.06
CA ARG A 229 -7.00 11.03 -3.88
C ARG A 229 -5.66 10.66 -4.52
N ALA A 230 -5.42 11.10 -5.75
CA ALA A 230 -4.16 10.86 -6.45
C ALA A 230 -2.97 11.60 -5.82
N ASN A 231 -3.12 12.87 -5.43
CA ASN A 231 -2.06 13.66 -4.82
C ASN A 231 -1.61 13.12 -3.46
N VAL A 232 -2.54 12.55 -2.68
CA VAL A 232 -2.21 11.86 -1.41
C VAL A 232 -1.51 10.53 -1.69
N ALA A 233 -2.01 9.76 -2.66
CA ALA A 233 -1.42 8.48 -3.05
C ALA A 233 -0.01 8.61 -3.67
N LEU A 234 0.32 9.78 -4.24
CA LEU A 234 1.67 10.07 -4.76
C LEU A 234 2.76 10.01 -3.68
N ALA A 235 2.41 10.11 -2.40
CA ALA A 235 3.33 9.97 -1.28
C ALA A 235 3.39 8.52 -0.77
N GLY A 236 3.65 7.59 -1.68
CA GLY A 236 3.71 6.15 -1.44
C GLY A 236 4.06 5.37 -2.72
N SER A 237 3.96 4.05 -2.68
CA SER A 237 3.91 3.21 -3.87
C SER A 237 2.52 3.31 -4.49
N PHE A 238 2.42 4.19 -5.49
CA PHE A 238 1.18 4.62 -6.14
C PHE A 238 0.48 3.49 -6.91
N GLY A 239 -0.84 3.39 -6.77
CA GLY A 239 -1.68 2.47 -7.54
C GLY A 239 -3.16 2.88 -7.60
N TYR A 240 -3.99 2.00 -8.17
CA TYR A 240 -5.44 2.20 -8.31
C TYR A 240 -6.18 0.97 -7.81
N GLU A 241 -7.28 1.19 -7.10
CA GLU A 241 -8.12 0.13 -6.52
C GLU A 241 -9.61 0.50 -6.67
N LEU A 242 -10.07 0.47 -7.92
CA LEU A 242 -11.44 0.83 -8.28
C LEU A 242 -11.83 0.19 -9.62
N ASP A 243 -13.14 0.07 -9.84
CA ASP A 243 -13.70 -0.46 -11.08
C ASP A 243 -13.65 0.60 -12.19
N ILE A 244 -12.60 0.55 -13.00
CA ILE A 244 -12.40 1.49 -14.12
C ILE A 244 -13.53 1.45 -15.15
N THR A 245 -14.36 0.40 -15.19
CA THR A 245 -15.48 0.33 -16.14
C THR A 245 -16.63 1.25 -15.73
N LYS A 246 -16.75 1.54 -14.43
CA LYS A 246 -17.85 2.32 -13.82
C LYS A 246 -17.53 3.80 -13.59
N MET A 247 -16.30 4.23 -13.87
CA MET A 247 -15.90 5.63 -13.73
C MET A 247 -16.62 6.55 -14.73
N THR A 248 -16.80 7.81 -14.35
CA THR A 248 -17.29 8.84 -15.28
C THR A 248 -16.26 9.12 -16.38
N VAL A 249 -16.67 9.79 -17.46
CA VAL A 249 -15.77 10.17 -18.56
C VAL A 249 -14.68 11.10 -18.04
N GLU A 250 -15.05 12.07 -17.21
CA GLU A 250 -14.16 13.06 -16.61
C GLU A 250 -13.12 12.39 -15.72
N GLU A 251 -13.52 11.43 -14.87
CA GLU A 251 -12.57 10.70 -14.03
C GLU A 251 -11.61 9.84 -14.86
N LYS A 252 -12.09 9.21 -15.94
CA LYS A 252 -11.25 8.42 -16.85
C LYS A 252 -10.20 9.28 -17.56
N GLU A 253 -10.54 10.53 -17.89
CA GLU A 253 -9.60 11.48 -18.52
C GLU A 253 -8.49 11.94 -17.56
N GLU A 254 -8.71 11.86 -16.24
CA GLU A 254 -7.71 12.20 -15.23
C GLU A 254 -6.66 11.10 -15.02
N ILE A 255 -7.03 9.82 -15.17
CA ILE A 255 -6.11 8.69 -14.94
C ILE A 255 -4.80 8.83 -15.75
N PRO A 256 -4.81 9.06 -17.08
CA PRO A 256 -3.57 9.20 -17.83
C PRO A 256 -2.71 10.39 -17.37
N LYS A 257 -3.33 11.48 -16.88
CA LYS A 257 -2.61 12.64 -16.35
C LYS A 257 -1.89 12.28 -15.05
N GLN A 258 -2.58 11.59 -14.15
CA GLN A 258 -2.05 11.10 -12.89
C GLN A 258 -0.92 10.08 -13.09
N ILE A 259 -1.07 9.13 -14.02
CA ILE A 259 -0.02 8.16 -14.35
C ILE A 259 1.23 8.87 -14.90
N ARG A 260 1.07 9.87 -15.79
CA ARG A 260 2.19 10.67 -16.28
C ARG A 260 2.89 11.44 -15.16
N MET A 261 2.11 12.00 -14.23
CA MET A 261 2.64 12.68 -13.06
C MET A 261 3.44 11.72 -12.15
N TYR A 262 2.88 10.54 -11.85
CA TYR A 262 3.59 9.50 -11.12
C TYR A 262 4.91 9.13 -11.81
N HIS A 263 4.91 8.87 -13.12
CA HIS A 263 6.15 8.53 -13.83
C HIS A 263 7.17 9.67 -13.89
N ARG A 264 6.72 10.93 -13.94
CA ARG A 264 7.59 12.11 -13.87
C ARG A 264 8.31 12.18 -12.51
N PHE A 265 7.63 11.83 -11.42
CA PHE A 265 8.12 12.08 -10.06
C PHE A 265 8.44 10.85 -9.22
N ARG A 266 8.19 9.63 -9.71
CA ARG A 266 8.37 8.38 -8.94
C ARG A 266 9.75 8.26 -8.30
N LYS A 267 10.81 8.67 -9.00
CA LYS A 267 12.17 8.63 -8.47
C LYS A 267 12.32 9.56 -7.27
N LEU A 268 11.79 10.78 -7.38
CA LEU A 268 11.80 11.75 -6.29
C LEU A 268 10.99 11.24 -5.10
N THR A 269 9.78 10.70 -5.32
CA THR A 269 8.97 10.11 -4.24
C THR A 269 9.68 8.93 -3.56
N MET A 270 10.31 8.04 -4.34
CA MET A 270 10.91 6.82 -3.80
C MET A 270 12.24 7.06 -3.08
N GLU A 271 13.06 7.99 -3.59
CA GLU A 271 14.44 8.17 -3.12
C GLU A 271 14.66 9.49 -2.37
N GLY A 272 13.72 10.43 -2.45
CA GLY A 272 13.85 11.76 -1.87
C GLY A 272 13.73 11.81 -0.34
N ASP A 273 14.22 12.91 0.23
CA ASP A 273 14.06 13.22 1.64
C ASP A 273 12.65 13.77 1.90
N TYR A 274 11.89 13.10 2.76
CA TYR A 274 10.56 13.53 3.18
C TYR A 274 10.64 14.54 4.33
N TYR A 275 9.91 15.64 4.20
CA TYR A 275 9.76 16.68 5.21
C TYR A 275 8.28 16.92 5.49
N ARG A 276 7.87 16.66 6.73
CA ARG A 276 6.57 17.09 7.24
C ARG A 276 6.62 18.61 7.52
N ILE A 277 5.70 19.38 6.94
CA ILE A 277 5.69 20.85 7.06
C ILE A 277 4.52 21.33 7.93
N ALA A 278 3.32 20.82 7.70
CA ALA A 278 2.13 21.13 8.47
C ALA A 278 1.22 19.90 8.55
N SER A 279 0.54 19.76 9.67
CA SER A 279 -0.25 18.56 9.97
C SER A 279 -1.69 18.89 10.33
N TRP A 280 -2.63 18.24 9.62
CA TRP A 280 -4.05 18.24 9.99
C TRP A 280 -4.25 17.66 11.39
N SER A 281 -3.47 16.65 11.77
CA SER A 281 -3.48 16.03 13.10
C SER A 281 -3.12 17.01 14.23
N ALA A 282 -2.46 18.13 13.91
CA ALA A 282 -2.10 19.19 14.84
C ALA A 282 -3.09 20.38 14.81
N GLU A 283 -4.37 20.11 14.57
CA GLU A 283 -5.50 21.07 14.56
C GLU A 283 -5.40 22.20 13.52
N ARG A 284 -4.55 22.05 12.50
CA ARG A 284 -4.54 22.94 11.33
C ARG A 284 -5.64 22.56 10.36
N PRO A 285 -6.24 23.49 9.59
CA PRO A 285 -7.26 23.15 8.59
C PRO A 285 -6.75 22.48 7.31
N PHE A 286 -5.44 22.22 7.24
CA PHE A 286 -4.74 21.73 6.06
C PHE A 286 -3.53 20.87 6.45
N ASP A 287 -2.99 20.19 5.46
CA ASP A 287 -1.90 19.25 5.55
C ASP A 287 -0.84 19.58 4.49
N VAL A 288 0.45 19.58 4.86
CA VAL A 288 1.54 19.92 3.95
C VAL A 288 2.77 19.07 4.22
N TRP A 289 3.30 18.51 3.15
CA TRP A 289 4.60 17.84 3.16
C TRP A 289 5.38 18.15 1.90
N MET A 290 6.67 17.85 1.96
CA MET A 290 7.60 18.07 0.87
C MET A 290 8.52 16.88 0.70
N ILE A 291 8.91 16.59 -0.53
CA ILE A 291 9.88 15.57 -0.89
C ILE A 291 10.99 16.26 -1.69
N VAL A 292 12.24 16.17 -1.24
CA VAL A 292 13.39 16.86 -1.85
C VAL A 292 14.40 15.84 -2.37
N SER A 293 14.96 16.06 -3.56
CA SER A 293 16.00 15.20 -4.11
C SER A 293 17.26 15.28 -3.24
N LYS A 294 18.07 14.21 -3.21
CA LYS A 294 19.30 14.15 -2.40
C LYS A 294 20.31 15.26 -2.75
N ASP A 295 20.33 15.68 -4.02
CA ASP A 295 21.16 16.79 -4.50
C ASP A 295 20.48 18.16 -4.38
N ARG A 296 19.29 18.21 -3.78
CA ARG A 296 18.45 19.41 -3.54
C ARG A 296 18.07 20.18 -4.80
N LYS A 297 18.17 19.58 -5.99
CA LYS A 297 17.81 20.24 -7.26
C LYS A 297 16.33 20.16 -7.61
N GLU A 298 15.60 19.23 -7.01
CA GLU A 298 14.19 19.01 -7.30
C GLU A 298 13.43 18.84 -6.00
N ALA A 299 12.21 19.37 -5.93
CA ALA A 299 11.31 19.07 -4.83
C ALA A 299 9.84 19.06 -5.26
N LEU A 300 9.03 18.30 -4.53
CA LEU A 300 7.58 18.33 -4.61
C LEU A 300 7.00 18.80 -3.28
N VAL A 301 6.13 19.79 -3.32
CA VAL A 301 5.33 20.23 -2.17
C VAL A 301 3.88 19.86 -2.44
N THR A 302 3.29 19.08 -1.56
CA THR A 302 1.86 18.75 -1.62
C THR A 302 1.14 19.49 -0.52
N TYR A 303 0.09 20.24 -0.89
CA TYR A 303 -0.81 20.94 0.02
C TYR A 303 -2.20 20.35 -0.14
N VAL A 304 -2.81 19.94 0.98
CA VAL A 304 -4.19 19.44 1.03
C VAL A 304 -4.97 20.28 2.01
N GLN A 305 -5.99 20.98 1.53
CA GLN A 305 -6.98 21.59 2.41
C GLN A 305 -7.91 20.49 2.90
N VAL A 306 -8.01 20.31 4.21
CA VAL A 306 -8.93 19.31 4.77
C VAL A 306 -10.29 19.95 4.96
N LEU A 307 -10.37 21.04 5.73
CA LEU A 307 -11.59 21.82 5.91
C LEU A 307 -11.42 23.23 5.35
N GLY A 308 -12.19 23.57 4.33
CA GLY A 308 -12.37 24.93 3.86
C GLY A 308 -13.01 25.79 4.95
N ARG A 309 -12.55 27.03 5.06
CA ARG A 309 -13.06 27.98 6.07
C ARG A 309 -13.49 29.29 5.40
N PRO A 310 -14.69 29.82 5.72
CA PRO A 310 -15.15 31.07 5.15
C PRO A 310 -14.25 32.23 5.59
N GLN A 311 -14.08 33.22 4.71
CA GLN A 311 -13.31 34.45 4.96
C GLN A 311 -11.85 34.21 5.42
N THR A 312 -11.24 33.09 5.02
CA THR A 312 -9.81 32.84 5.25
C THR A 312 -8.98 33.29 4.06
N GLY A 313 -7.83 33.89 4.35
CA GLY A 313 -6.87 34.35 3.35
C GLY A 313 -5.87 33.26 2.98
N ALA A 314 -4.84 33.64 2.21
CA ALA A 314 -3.73 32.75 1.94
C ALA A 314 -2.87 32.53 3.19
N GLU A 315 -2.38 31.31 3.35
CA GLU A 315 -1.53 30.89 4.47
C GLU A 315 -0.06 30.90 4.07
N ARG A 316 0.79 31.48 4.92
CA ARG A 316 2.24 31.52 4.68
C ARG A 316 2.90 30.27 5.23
N ILE A 317 3.48 29.47 4.33
CA ILE A 317 4.13 28.21 4.65
C ILE A 317 5.62 28.31 4.34
N ARG A 318 6.45 27.98 5.33
CA ARG A 318 7.91 27.92 5.23
C ARG A 318 8.33 26.52 4.81
N LEU A 319 9.07 26.42 3.71
CA LEU A 319 9.56 25.13 3.19
C LEU A 319 10.78 24.64 4.00
N ARG A 320 11.26 23.44 3.66
CA ARG A 320 12.40 22.77 4.32
C ARG A 320 13.23 21.99 3.30
N GLY A 321 14.49 21.72 3.64
CA GLY A 321 15.34 20.79 2.89
C GLY A 321 15.96 21.33 1.60
N LEU A 322 15.65 22.56 1.21
CA LEU A 322 16.22 23.22 0.02
C LEU A 322 17.66 23.69 0.26
N ASP A 323 18.40 23.93 -0.82
CA ASP A 323 19.71 24.60 -0.78
C ASP A 323 19.51 26.12 -0.69
N PRO A 324 19.99 26.81 0.37
CA PRO A 324 19.75 28.23 0.58
C PRO A 324 20.23 29.12 -0.58
N ASP A 325 21.34 28.77 -1.22
CA ASP A 325 21.99 29.61 -2.24
C ASP A 325 21.50 29.32 -3.67
N THR A 326 20.56 28.38 -3.83
CA THR A 326 20.04 27.97 -5.13
C THR A 326 18.70 28.65 -5.43
N GLY A 327 18.56 29.19 -6.65
CA GLY A 327 17.28 29.65 -7.19
C GLY A 327 16.42 28.49 -7.71
N TYR A 328 15.13 28.50 -7.40
CA TYR A 328 14.16 27.48 -7.83
C TYR A 328 13.04 28.09 -8.67
N HIS A 329 12.77 27.48 -9.82
CA HIS A 329 11.52 27.69 -10.57
C HIS A 329 10.41 26.81 -9.99
N MET A 330 9.20 27.35 -9.93
CA MET A 330 8.03 26.65 -9.42
C MET A 330 7.05 26.31 -10.55
N GLU A 331 6.33 25.21 -10.41
CA GLU A 331 5.30 24.78 -11.36
C GLU A 331 4.17 24.12 -10.57
N THR A 332 2.92 24.57 -10.74
CA THR A 332 1.78 23.79 -10.25
C THR A 332 1.55 22.63 -11.21
N VAL A 333 1.74 21.41 -10.73
CA VAL A 333 1.67 20.19 -11.56
C VAL A 333 0.37 19.41 -11.36
N SER A 334 -0.39 19.72 -10.30
CA SER A 334 -1.71 19.16 -10.02
C SER A 334 -2.52 20.12 -9.15
N GLY A 335 -3.84 20.09 -9.29
CA GLY A 335 -4.77 20.87 -8.49
C GLY A 335 -4.93 22.34 -8.92
N LYS A 336 -5.27 23.21 -7.98
CA LYS A 336 -5.55 24.63 -8.26
C LYS A 336 -4.27 25.39 -8.60
N MET A 337 -4.26 26.04 -9.77
CA MET A 337 -3.13 26.84 -10.26
C MET A 337 -2.85 28.04 -9.35
N LEU A 338 -1.58 28.22 -8.96
CA LEU A 338 -1.15 29.42 -8.26
C LEU A 338 -0.88 30.57 -9.24
N PRO A 339 -1.34 31.82 -8.98
CA PRO A 339 -1.21 32.96 -9.91
C PRO A 339 0.22 33.42 -10.27
N SER A 340 1.30 32.76 -9.85
CA SER A 340 2.68 33.17 -10.19
C SER A 340 3.71 32.07 -9.94
N THR A 341 3.49 30.88 -10.52
CA THR A 341 4.50 29.81 -10.48
C THR A 341 5.78 30.16 -11.27
N SER A 342 5.73 31.13 -12.18
CA SER A 342 6.83 31.51 -13.08
C SER A 342 7.96 32.35 -12.47
N SER A 343 7.96 32.62 -11.15
CA SER A 343 9.03 33.40 -10.51
C SER A 343 10.13 32.51 -9.92
N LEU A 344 11.38 32.88 -10.19
CA LEU A 344 12.56 32.32 -9.51
C LEU A 344 12.57 32.79 -8.05
N ARG A 345 12.71 31.86 -7.10
CA ARG A 345 12.83 32.14 -5.67
C ARG A 345 14.00 31.36 -5.09
N TYR A 346 14.82 31.99 -4.26
CA TYR A 346 15.95 31.32 -3.64
C TYR A 346 15.50 30.41 -2.50
N GLY A 347 16.27 29.34 -2.23
CA GLY A 347 15.94 28.37 -1.20
C GLY A 347 15.89 28.98 0.20
N ASP A 348 16.74 29.97 0.50
CA ASP A 348 16.73 30.69 1.77
C ASP A 348 15.43 31.47 2.00
N ASP A 349 14.95 32.20 1.00
CA ASP A 349 13.68 32.90 0.97
C ASP A 349 12.50 31.92 1.16
N LEU A 350 12.49 30.82 0.42
CA LEU A 350 11.46 29.78 0.54
C LEU A 350 11.42 29.12 1.94
N MET A 351 12.57 29.01 2.63
CA MET A 351 12.65 28.38 3.95
C MET A 351 12.43 29.36 5.11
N ASN A 352 12.80 30.64 4.95
CA ASN A 352 12.74 31.67 6.00
C ASN A 352 11.47 32.51 5.91
N ASP A 353 11.16 33.05 4.73
CA ASP A 353 9.98 33.89 4.49
C ASP A 353 8.78 33.07 4.02
N GLY A 354 9.04 31.95 3.35
CA GLY A 354 8.01 31.04 2.87
C GLY A 354 7.23 31.57 1.67
N MET A 355 6.15 30.88 1.36
CA MET A 355 5.25 31.22 0.25
C MET A 355 3.79 31.13 0.67
N LEU A 356 2.94 31.85 -0.07
CA LEU A 356 1.51 31.89 0.17
C LEU A 356 0.81 30.74 -0.55
N PHE A 357 0.09 29.93 0.20
CA PHE A 357 -0.85 28.93 -0.32
C PHE A 357 -2.28 29.46 -0.17
N PRO A 358 -3.14 29.31 -1.17
CA PRO A 358 -4.48 29.87 -1.17
C PRO A 358 -5.38 29.06 -0.25
N ALA A 359 -6.40 29.71 0.32
CA ALA A 359 -7.54 28.98 0.86
C ALA A 359 -8.25 28.21 -0.26
N LEU A 360 -8.48 26.92 -0.03
CA LEU A 360 -9.18 26.03 -0.94
C LEU A 360 -10.51 25.56 -0.32
N GLY A 361 -11.33 24.88 -1.12
CA GLY A 361 -12.51 24.16 -0.64
C GLY A 361 -12.16 22.90 0.14
N ASP A 362 -13.18 22.23 0.70
CA ASP A 362 -13.00 20.96 1.39
C ASP A 362 -12.32 19.94 0.50
N PHE A 363 -11.30 19.29 1.05
CA PHE A 363 -10.56 18.20 0.42
C PHE A 363 -9.95 18.55 -0.95
N GLU A 364 -9.78 19.83 -1.25
CA GLU A 364 -9.02 20.27 -2.43
C GLU A 364 -7.52 20.21 -2.14
N SER A 365 -6.73 19.97 -3.18
CA SER A 365 -5.28 19.89 -3.06
C SER A 365 -4.59 20.58 -4.23
N LEU A 366 -3.30 20.87 -4.05
CA LEU A 366 -2.41 21.26 -5.11
C LEU A 366 -1.02 20.65 -4.88
N VAL A 367 -0.28 20.44 -5.97
CA VAL A 367 1.09 19.95 -5.94
C VAL A 367 1.97 20.94 -6.69
N LEU A 368 3.03 21.39 -6.03
CA LEU A 368 4.04 22.27 -6.59
C LEU A 368 5.32 21.49 -6.82
N TYR A 369 5.88 21.61 -8.01
CA TYR A 369 7.20 21.13 -8.34
C TYR A 369 8.18 22.31 -8.35
N LEU A 370 9.27 22.16 -7.61
CA LEU A 370 10.39 23.09 -7.56
C LEU A 370 11.56 22.47 -8.30
N ARG A 371 12.19 23.25 -9.18
CA ARG A 371 13.36 22.83 -9.94
C ARG A 371 14.43 23.91 -9.86
N ALA A 372 15.63 23.51 -9.44
CA ALA A 372 16.79 24.39 -9.42
C ALA A 372 17.03 24.98 -10.81
N GLU A 373 17.28 26.29 -10.85
CA GLU A 373 17.81 26.96 -12.01
C GLU A 373 19.15 26.31 -12.37
N ARG A 374 19.33 25.99 -13.65
CA ARG A 374 20.62 25.47 -14.10
C ARG A 374 21.61 26.63 -13.97
N ALA A 375 22.68 26.45 -13.20
CA ALA A 375 23.83 27.32 -13.33
C ALA A 375 24.29 27.23 -14.79
N ASP A 376 24.15 28.32 -15.54
CA ASP A 376 24.80 28.44 -16.84
C ASP A 376 26.30 28.25 -16.60
N VAL A 377 26.86 27.16 -17.16
CA VAL A 377 28.31 26.88 -17.14
C VAL A 377 28.97 27.66 -18.26
#